data_AF-A0A650CQY9-F1
#
_entry.id   AF-A0A650CQY9-F1
#
_cell.length_a   1.000
_cell.length_b   1.000
_cell.length_c   1.000
_cell.angle_alpha   90.00
_cell.angle_beta   90.00
_cell.angle_gamma   90.00
#
_symmetry.space_group_name_H-M   'P 1'
#
loop_
_entity.id
_entity.type
_entity.pdbx_description
1 polymer ?
#
loop_
_entity_poly.entity_id
_entity_poly.type
_entity_poly.pdbx_seq_one_letter_code
_entity_poly.pdbx_strand_id
1 'polypeptide(L)'
;MPPSPLSIIDKVELCTTSLCIEKVVDEYLTSLMRKIKESEKAIDSFRLFDEGEESVNEREFFNYYKFTEALIEKVIENDIDLNFIINDLVEKLGKTHPVVLFLKQLTEE
;
A
#
# COMPACT_ATOMS: atom_id res chain seq x y z
N MET A 1 -26.17 3.67 5.54
CA MET A 1 -25.35 2.95 4.55
C MET A 1 -24.50 1.93 5.31
N PRO A 2 -24.30 0.70 4.79
CA PRO A 2 -23.30 -0.18 5.37
C PRO A 2 -21.90 0.44 5.15
N PRO A 3 -20.98 0.33 6.12
CA PRO A 3 -19.60 0.80 5.93
C PRO A 3 -18.95 -0.03 4.83
N SER A 4 -18.44 0.64 3.79
CA SER A 4 -17.56 0.03 2.81
C SER A 4 -16.37 -0.59 3.54
N PRO A 5 -15.90 -1.79 3.14
CA PRO A 5 -14.70 -2.35 3.74
C PRO A 5 -13.54 -1.40 3.44
N LEU A 6 -12.98 -0.81 4.51
CA LEU A 6 -11.77 0.01 4.43
C LEU A 6 -10.70 -0.76 3.66
N SER A 7 -10.08 -0.11 2.67
CA SER A 7 -8.95 -0.70 1.97
C SER A 7 -7.81 -0.93 2.97
N ILE A 8 -6.94 -1.91 2.70
CA ILE A 8 -5.80 -2.22 3.56
C ILE A 8 -4.93 -0.98 3.77
N ILE A 9 -4.88 -0.06 2.79
CA ILE A 9 -4.10 1.18 2.85
C ILE A 9 -4.77 2.23 3.75
N ASP A 10 -6.10 2.29 3.82
CA ASP A 10 -6.84 3.23 4.69
C ASP A 10 -6.55 2.93 6.16
N LYS A 11 -6.19 1.68 6.47
CA LYS A 11 -5.75 1.27 7.81
C LYS A 11 -4.42 1.92 8.21
N VAL A 12 -3.58 2.32 7.25
CA VAL A 12 -2.30 3.01 7.51
C VAL A 12 -2.55 4.37 8.15
N GLU A 13 -3.60 5.08 7.72
CA GLU A 13 -3.99 6.39 8.27
C GLU A 13 -4.43 6.28 9.75
N LEU A 14 -5.02 5.15 10.11
CA LEU A 14 -5.49 4.86 11.46
C LEU A 14 -4.37 4.40 12.41
N CYS A 15 -3.17 4.11 11.91
CA CYS A 15 -2.08 3.60 12.74
C CYS A 15 -1.44 4.68 13.64
N THR A 16 -1.19 4.29 14.90
CA THR A 16 -0.52 5.11 15.93
C THR A 16 0.88 4.59 16.30
N THR A 17 1.26 3.40 15.85
CA THR A 17 2.51 2.73 16.23
C THR A 17 3.15 2.03 15.03
N SER A 18 4.48 1.87 15.04
CA SER A 18 5.21 1.15 13.98
C SER A 18 4.75 -0.30 13.82
N LEU A 19 4.44 -0.98 14.93
CA LEU A 19 3.91 -2.34 14.92
C LEU A 19 2.56 -2.44 14.18
N CYS A 20 1.73 -1.40 14.23
CA CYS A 20 0.50 -1.34 13.45
C CYS A 20 0.81 -1.29 11.95
N ILE A 21 1.77 -0.46 11.55
CA ILE A 21 2.18 -0.29 10.15
C ILE A 21 2.76 -1.61 9.61
N GLU A 22 3.63 -2.28 10.36
CA GLU A 22 4.19 -3.58 9.98
C GLU A 22 3.10 -4.63 9.71
N LYS A 23 2.07 -4.67 10.56
CA LYS A 23 0.93 -5.60 10.37
C LYS A 23 0.11 -5.28 9.13
N VAL A 24 -0.05 -4.00 8.80
CA VAL A 24 -0.76 -3.58 7.57
C VAL A 24 0.05 -3.96 6.33
N VAL A 25 1.38 -3.81 6.38
CA VAL A 25 2.29 -4.29 5.31
C VAL A 25 2.18 -5.80 5.15
N ASP A 26 2.17 -6.56 6.24
CA ASP A 26 1.99 -8.01 6.22
C ASP A 26 0.65 -8.45 5.65
N GLU A 27 -0.43 -7.78 6.03
CA GLU A 27 -1.77 -8.02 5.49
C GLU A 27 -1.82 -7.73 3.98
N TYR A 28 -1.19 -6.62 3.56
CA TYR A 28 -1.07 -6.25 2.16
C TYR A 28 -0.30 -7.30 1.34
N LEU A 29 0.89 -7.70 1.79
CA LEU A 29 1.72 -8.69 1.10
C LEU A 29 1.05 -10.06 1.07
N THR A 30 0.41 -10.47 2.17
CA THR A 30 -0.36 -11.73 2.21
C THR A 30 -1.52 -11.69 1.21
N SER A 31 -2.25 -10.58 1.14
CA SER A 31 -3.34 -10.38 0.17
C SER A 31 -2.81 -10.40 -1.26
N LEU A 32 -1.67 -9.76 -1.53
CA LEU A 32 -1.03 -9.75 -2.84
C LEU A 32 -0.55 -11.14 -3.24
N MET A 33 0.17 -11.85 -2.37
CA MET A 33 0.62 -13.22 -2.61
C MET A 33 -0.56 -14.18 -2.81
N ARG A 34 -1.66 -13.97 -2.08
CA ARG A 34 -2.90 -14.72 -2.28
C ARG A 34 -3.50 -14.42 -3.65
N LYS A 35 -3.56 -13.14 -4.07
CA LYS A 35 -3.98 -12.77 -5.43
C LYS A 35 -3.08 -13.35 -6.52
N ILE A 36 -1.76 -13.40 -6.32
CA ILE A 36 -0.83 -14.05 -7.25
C ILE A 36 -1.18 -15.53 -7.39
N LYS A 37 -1.41 -16.22 -6.26
CA LYS A 37 -1.84 -17.63 -6.24
C LYS A 37 -3.25 -17.85 -6.79
N GLU A 38 -4.15 -16.88 -6.63
CA GLU A 38 -5.54 -16.90 -7.10
C GLU A 38 -5.70 -16.36 -8.53
N SER A 39 -4.63 -15.82 -9.16
CA SER A 39 -4.68 -15.22 -10.50
C SER A 39 -4.93 -16.21 -11.65
N GLU A 40 -5.19 -17.49 -11.36
CA GLU A 40 -5.87 -18.39 -12.29
C GLU A 40 -7.40 -18.19 -12.33
N LYS A 41 -8.04 -17.55 -11.33
CA LYS A 41 -9.47 -17.17 -11.37
C LYS A 41 -9.81 -15.95 -10.49
N ALA A 42 -10.37 -14.94 -11.16
CA ALA A 42 -11.19 -13.84 -10.66
C ALA A 42 -10.46 -12.62 -10.06
N ILE A 43 -10.30 -11.62 -10.92
CA ILE A 43 -10.04 -10.23 -10.56
C ILE A 43 -11.39 -9.63 -10.17
N ASP A 44 -11.60 -9.37 -8.88
CA ASP A 44 -12.62 -8.42 -8.46
C ASP A 44 -11.93 -7.11 -8.06
N SER A 45 -12.08 -6.13 -8.95
CA SER A 45 -11.69 -4.75 -8.79
C SER A 45 -12.73 -4.03 -7.94
N PHE A 46 -12.30 -3.35 -6.88
CA PHE A 46 -13.13 -2.30 -6.27
C PHE A 46 -12.24 -1.10 -5.95
N ARG A 47 -12.49 0.00 -6.66
CA ARG A 47 -12.00 1.35 -6.38
C ARG A 47 -13.11 2.12 -5.68
N LEU A 48 -12.75 3.06 -4.81
CA LEU A 48 -13.14 4.48 -4.84
C LEU A 48 -12.72 5.11 -3.51
N PHE A 49 -11.75 6.03 -3.57
CA PHE A 49 -11.51 6.99 -2.50
C PHE A 49 -12.34 8.23 -2.75
N ASP A 50 -12.92 8.73 -1.66
CA ASP A 50 -13.71 9.95 -1.55
C ASP A 50 -12.78 11.15 -1.75
N GLU A 51 -13.08 12.01 -2.73
CA GLU A 51 -12.41 13.29 -2.94
C GLU A 51 -12.86 14.27 -1.85
N GLY A 52 -12.33 14.11 -0.64
CA GLY A 52 -12.41 15.08 0.44
C GLY A 52 -11.09 15.81 0.57
N GLU A 53 -11.08 17.11 0.26
CA GLU A 53 -9.97 18.02 0.53
C GLU A 53 -9.63 18.03 2.04
N GLU A 54 -8.69 17.19 2.48
CA GLU A 54 -7.98 17.39 3.74
C GLU A 54 -6.48 17.45 3.45
N SER A 55 -5.86 18.54 3.90
CA SER A 55 -4.42 18.74 3.89
C SER A 55 -3.72 17.48 4.41
N VAL A 56 -2.84 16.88 3.60
CA VAL A 56 -2.00 15.73 3.97
C VAL A 56 -1.42 16.00 5.36
N ASN A 57 -1.85 15.22 6.35
CA ASN A 57 -1.46 15.44 7.73
C ASN A 57 0.01 14.99 7.89
N GLU A 58 0.86 15.74 8.59
CA GLU A 58 2.29 15.38 8.77
C GLU A 58 2.46 13.93 9.29
N ARG A 59 1.53 13.50 10.13
CA ARG A 59 1.48 12.15 10.67
C ARG A 59 1.14 11.10 9.61
N GLU A 60 0.25 11.42 8.70
CA GLU A 60 -0.17 10.55 7.60
C GLU A 60 0.99 10.36 6.61
N PHE A 61 1.67 11.46 6.26
CA PHE A 61 2.88 11.42 5.45
C PHE A 61 3.99 10.57 6.10
N PHE A 62 4.20 10.73 7.41
CA PHE A 62 5.14 9.91 8.17
C PHE A 62 4.75 8.42 8.15
N ASN A 63 3.46 8.11 8.28
CA ASN A 63 2.98 6.72 8.21
C ASN A 63 3.22 6.12 6.82
N TYR A 64 3.00 6.87 5.75
CA TYR A 64 3.31 6.42 4.38
C TYR A 64 4.80 6.20 4.15
N TYR A 65 5.65 7.06 4.71
CA TYR A 65 7.10 6.86 4.68
C TYR A 65 7.48 5.55 5.40
N LYS A 66 6.97 5.33 6.62
CA LYS A 66 7.22 4.10 7.40
C LYS A 66 6.68 2.85 6.72
N PHE A 67 5.51 2.94 6.10
CA PHE A 67 4.96 1.87 5.29
C PHE A 67 5.90 1.51 4.13
N THR A 68 6.46 2.52 3.46
CA THR A 68 7.37 2.32 2.33
C THR A 68 8.66 1.63 2.78
N GLU A 69 9.29 2.09 3.86
CA GLU A 69 10.49 1.44 4.44
C GLU A 69 10.24 -0.05 4.75
N ALA A 70 9.16 -0.35 5.49
CA ALA A 70 8.83 -1.72 5.87
C ALA A 70 8.49 -2.60 4.65
N LEU A 71 7.80 -2.03 3.65
CA LEU A 71 7.49 -2.75 2.41
C LEU A 71 8.76 -3.14 1.66
N ILE A 72 9.75 -2.24 1.57
CA ILE A 72 11.02 -2.51 0.89
C ILE A 72 11.81 -3.60 1.59
N GLU A 73 11.92 -3.52 2.93
CA GLU A 73 12.60 -4.53 3.73
C GLU A 73 12.02 -5.92 3.44
N LYS A 74 10.69 -6.04 3.49
CA LYS A 74 9.98 -7.29 3.19
C LYS A 74 10.19 -7.76 1.74
N VAL A 75 10.18 -6.83 0.78
CA VAL A 75 10.38 -7.14 -0.64
C VAL A 75 11.77 -7.72 -0.88
N ILE A 76 12.80 -7.15 -0.25
CA ILE A 76 14.19 -7.64 -0.31
C ILE A 76 14.30 -9.00 0.38
N GLU A 77 13.75 -9.13 1.60
CA GLU A 77 13.80 -10.39 2.37
C GLU A 77 13.14 -11.56 1.65
N ASN A 78 12.09 -11.30 0.87
CA ASN A 78 11.31 -12.31 0.17
C ASN A 78 11.66 -12.42 -1.33
N ASP A 79 12.70 -11.72 -1.80
CA ASP A 79 13.15 -11.73 -3.20
C ASP A 79 12.01 -11.44 -4.20
N ILE A 80 11.18 -10.44 -3.87
CA ILE A 80 10.04 -10.01 -4.70
C ILE A 80 10.51 -8.92 -5.67
N ASP A 81 10.02 -8.96 -6.93
CA ASP A 81 10.30 -7.90 -7.90
C ASP A 81 9.61 -6.58 -7.48
N LEU A 82 10.42 -5.58 -7.15
CA LEU A 82 9.95 -4.26 -6.74
C LEU A 82 9.13 -3.56 -7.84
N ASN A 83 9.44 -3.77 -9.12
CA ASN A 83 8.68 -3.18 -10.22
C ASN A 83 7.25 -3.71 -10.28
N PHE A 84 7.06 -4.99 -9.94
CA PHE A 84 5.74 -5.60 -9.83
C PHE A 84 4.91 -4.93 -8.73
N ILE A 85 5.53 -4.68 -7.57
CA ILE A 85 4.89 -3.98 -6.45
C ILE A 85 4.51 -2.55 -6.81
N ILE A 86 5.42 -1.81 -7.47
CA ILE A 86 5.16 -0.43 -7.91
C ILE A 86 3.98 -0.38 -8.87
N ASN A 87 3.90 -1.29 -9.84
CA ASN A 87 2.80 -1.32 -10.80
C ASN A 87 1.44 -1.59 -10.13
N ASP A 88 1.36 -2.55 -9.22
CA ASP A 88 0.13 -2.84 -8.47
C ASP A 88 -0.30 -1.64 -7.59
N LEU A 89 0.65 -0.98 -6.91
CA LEU A 89 0.36 0.20 -6.11
C LEU A 89 -0.05 1.40 -6.96
N VAL A 90 0.54 1.58 -8.15
CA VAL A 90 0.11 2.61 -9.11
C VAL A 90 -1.33 2.39 -9.55
N GLU A 91 -1.74 1.14 -9.80
CA GLU A 91 -3.12 0.82 -10.20
C GLU A 91 -4.15 1.08 -9.08
N LYS A 92 -3.74 0.83 -7.83
CA LYS A 92 -4.59 0.95 -6.63
C LYS A 92 -4.66 2.36 -6.07
N LEU A 93 -3.52 3.04 -5.93
CA LEU A 93 -3.36 4.31 -5.24
C LEU A 93 -3.20 5.50 -6.19
N GLY A 94 -2.87 5.24 -7.45
CA GLY A 94 -2.55 6.28 -8.41
C GLY A 94 -1.08 6.70 -8.37
N LYS A 95 -0.64 7.31 -9.48
CA LYS A 95 0.79 7.64 -9.72
C LYS A 95 1.36 8.71 -8.78
N THR A 96 0.50 9.50 -8.15
CA THR A 96 0.86 10.66 -7.31
C THR A 96 0.75 10.37 -5.82
N HIS A 97 0.38 9.14 -5.43
CA HIS A 97 0.28 8.77 -4.02
C HIS A 97 1.67 8.79 -3.35
N PRO A 98 1.84 9.31 -2.13
CA PRO A 98 3.15 9.42 -1.47
C PRO A 98 3.95 8.11 -1.45
N VAL A 99 3.32 6.99 -1.10
CA VAL A 99 3.95 5.64 -1.16
C VAL A 99 4.51 5.32 -2.54
N VAL A 100 3.77 5.60 -3.62
CA VAL A 100 4.22 5.34 -4.99
C VAL A 100 5.38 6.25 -5.38
N LEU A 101 5.32 7.52 -4.98
CA LEU A 101 6.39 8.48 -5.23
C LEU A 101 7.68 8.09 -4.52
N PHE A 102 7.60 7.69 -3.24
CA PHE A 102 8.75 7.23 -2.48
C PHE A 102 9.39 5.97 -3.10
N LEU A 103 8.58 4.97 -3.47
CA LEU A 103 9.09 3.76 -4.11
C LEU A 103 9.78 4.07 -5.43
N LYS A 104 9.23 4.97 -6.25
CA LYS A 104 9.84 5.38 -7.52
C LYS A 104 11.16 6.11 -7.33
N GLN A 105 11.23 7.03 -6.36
CA GLN A 105 12.47 7.74 -6.03
C GLN A 105 13.62 6.78 -5.69
N LEU A 106 13.30 5.65 -5.07
CA LEU A 106 14.29 4.64 -4.69
C LEU A 106 14.72 3.74 -5.86
N THR A 107 13.90 3.63 -6.90
CA THR A 107 14.24 2.90 -8.14
C THR A 107 14.91 3.77 -9.19
N GLU A 108 14.84 5.10 -9.08
CA GLU A 108 15.45 6.06 -10.01
C GLU A 108 16.90 6.45 -9.65
N GLU A 109 17.60 5.62 -8.84
CA GLU A 109 19.07 5.70 -8.64
C GLU A 109 19.87 4.96 -9.71
#